data_AF-A0A1I4DX45-F1
#
_entry.id   AF-A0A1I4DX45-F1
#
_cell.length_a   1.000
_cell.length_b   1.000
_cell.length_c   1.000
_cell.angle_alpha   90.00
_cell.angle_beta   90.00
_cell.angle_gamma   90.00
#
_symmetry.space_group_name_H-M   'P 1'
#
loop_
_entity.id
_entity.type
_entity.pdbx_description
1 polymer ?
#
loop_
_entity_poly.entity_id
_entity_poly.type
_entity_poly.pdbx_seq_one_letter_code
_entity_poly.pdbx_strand_id
1 'polypeptide(L)'
;MSKLHPATAETAGIPLGQLVLQIGEERAAEQEAGNIFELPAVKPIPKITASSHKAAGRLNASAISVEEIKAWLDEREALLNKKFAGEMTRKDENRLSYVRWSLDRIEDAKYGENMDNLENRVVMYERLLDEVRSFTQQLERASNSRVR
;
A
#
# COMPACT_ATOMS: atom_id res chain seq x y z
N MET A 1 -73.35 -6.15 35.88
CA MET A 1 -74.08 -5.26 34.96
C MET A 1 -73.22 -4.04 34.68
N SER A 2 -72.93 -3.76 33.40
CA SER A 2 -72.84 -2.44 32.74
C SER A 2 -72.05 -1.32 33.46
N LYS A 3 -71.02 -0.65 32.90
CA LYS A 3 -70.88 -0.11 31.52
C LYS A 3 -69.41 0.20 31.15
N LEU A 4 -69.18 0.23 29.84
CA LEU A 4 -67.98 0.62 29.09
C LEU A 4 -67.80 2.14 28.92
N HIS A 5 -66.51 2.54 28.83
CA HIS A 5 -65.86 3.57 27.94
C HIS A 5 -66.17 5.09 28.10
N PRO A 6 -65.36 5.99 27.49
CA PRO A 6 -63.88 6.08 27.39
C PRO A 6 -63.36 7.54 27.59
N ALA A 7 -62.05 7.75 27.73
CA ALA A 7 -61.42 9.04 27.39
C ALA A 7 -60.08 8.79 26.70
N THR A 8 -60.07 9.21 25.43
CA THR A 8 -59.06 9.20 24.38
C THR A 8 -57.90 10.19 24.63
N ALA A 9 -56.70 9.77 24.16
CA ALA A 9 -55.59 10.49 23.48
C ALA A 9 -55.25 11.93 23.91
N GLU A 10 -54.01 12.39 24.06
CA GLU A 10 -52.82 12.25 23.21
C GLU A 10 -51.58 12.66 24.04
N THR A 11 -50.46 11.94 23.95
CA THR A 11 -49.14 12.59 23.93
C THR A 11 -48.18 11.69 23.16
N ALA A 12 -47.57 12.28 22.15
CA ALA A 12 -46.84 11.62 21.08
C ALA A 12 -45.81 10.59 21.56
N GLY A 13 -45.93 9.38 21.04
CA GLY A 13 -44.89 8.37 21.12
C GLY A 13 -43.69 8.81 20.30
N ILE A 14 -42.56 9.02 20.97
CA ILE A 14 -41.26 8.94 20.31
C ILE A 14 -41.03 7.44 20.09
N PRO A 15 -40.98 6.94 18.85
CA PRO A 15 -40.68 5.55 18.60
C PRO A 15 -39.29 5.24 19.15
N LEU A 16 -39.13 4.08 19.81
CA LEU A 16 -37.85 3.62 20.40
C LEU A 16 -36.65 3.70 19.43
N GLY A 17 -36.90 3.67 18.11
CA GLY A 17 -35.87 3.89 17.08
C GLY A 17 -35.29 5.30 17.02
N GLN A 18 -36.05 6.34 17.40
CA GLN A 18 -35.55 7.73 17.49
C GLN A 18 -34.69 7.97 18.73
N LEU A 19 -34.99 7.29 19.85
CA LEU A 19 -34.20 7.38 21.07
C LEU A 19 -32.79 6.75 20.89
N VAL A 20 -32.70 5.67 20.11
CA VAL A 20 -31.42 4.99 19.79
C VAL A 20 -30.56 5.82 18.84
N LEU A 21 -31.17 6.59 17.93
CA LEU A 21 -30.46 7.52 17.04
C LEU A 21 -29.92 8.74 17.81
N GLN A 22 -30.71 9.32 18.73
CA GLN A 22 -30.23 10.45 19.56
C GLN A 22 -29.12 10.03 20.54
N ILE A 23 -29.21 8.85 21.17
CA ILE A 23 -28.14 8.35 22.06
C ILE A 23 -26.88 7.95 21.25
N GLY A 24 -27.05 7.54 19.98
CA GLY A 24 -25.95 7.28 19.05
C GLY A 24 -25.25 8.55 18.56
N GLU A 25 -26.00 9.61 18.30
CA GLU A 25 -25.47 10.93 17.88
C GLU A 25 -24.79 11.67 19.03
N GLU A 26 -25.31 11.62 20.25
CA GLU A 26 -24.64 12.23 21.42
C GLU A 26 -23.31 11.52 21.77
N ARG A 27 -23.24 10.19 21.61
CA ARG A 27 -21.98 9.45 21.80
C ARG A 27 -20.96 9.67 20.68
N ALA A 28 -21.42 9.89 19.44
CA ALA A 28 -20.54 10.27 18.34
C ALA A 28 -19.98 11.69 18.55
N ALA A 29 -20.80 12.62 19.03
CA ALA A 29 -20.38 13.98 19.35
C ALA A 29 -19.44 14.06 20.57
N GLU A 30 -19.63 13.23 21.61
CA GLU A 30 -18.68 13.12 22.73
C GLU A 30 -17.35 12.47 22.32
N GLN A 31 -17.35 11.53 21.36
CA GLN A 31 -16.11 10.96 20.82
C GLN A 31 -15.36 11.93 19.89
N GLU A 32 -16.05 12.80 19.17
CA GLU A 32 -15.42 13.87 18.36
C GLU A 32 -14.88 15.02 19.23
N ALA A 33 -15.54 15.36 20.35
CA ALA A 33 -15.08 16.41 21.26
C ALA A 33 -13.96 15.96 22.21
N GLY A 34 -13.81 14.66 22.45
CA GLY A 34 -12.84 14.10 23.40
C GLY A 34 -11.45 13.85 22.85
N ASN A 35 -11.25 13.88 21.52
CA ASN A 35 -9.97 13.53 20.92
C ASN A 35 -9.28 14.75 20.32
N ILE A 36 -8.69 15.58 21.20
CA ILE A 36 -7.82 16.71 20.83
C ILE A 36 -6.58 16.23 20.06
N PHE A 37 -6.32 14.92 20.05
CA PHE A 37 -5.17 14.28 19.44
C PHE A 37 -5.57 13.19 18.44
N GLU A 38 -5.13 13.35 17.19
CA GLU A 38 -5.08 12.23 16.26
C GLU A 38 -3.84 11.39 16.58
N LEU A 39 -4.06 10.20 17.15
CA LEU A 39 -2.98 9.24 17.36
C LEU A 39 -2.41 8.79 16.01
N PRO A 40 -1.07 8.62 15.91
CA PRO A 40 -0.44 8.09 14.70
C PRO A 40 -1.00 6.68 14.44
N ALA A 41 -1.73 6.54 13.34
CA ALA A 41 -2.30 5.28 12.91
C ALA A 41 -1.45 4.72 11.78
N VAL A 42 -0.62 3.73 12.08
CA VAL A 42 0.15 2.97 11.08
C VAL A 42 -0.83 2.18 10.21
N LYS A 43 -1.45 2.86 9.23
CA LYS A 43 -2.41 2.23 8.32
C LYS A 43 -1.62 1.40 7.32
N PRO A 44 -1.99 0.12 7.10
CA PRO A 44 -1.34 -0.70 6.09
C PRO A 44 -1.50 -0.05 4.71
N ILE A 45 -0.41 -0.01 3.96
CA ILE A 45 -0.41 0.53 2.60
C ILE A 45 -1.27 -0.40 1.74
N PRO A 46 -2.33 0.08 1.07
CA PRO A 46 -3.15 -0.75 0.22
C PRO A 46 -2.31 -1.24 -0.98
N LYS A 47 -2.07 -2.56 -1.04
CA LYS A 47 -1.38 -3.22 -2.17
C LYS A 47 -2.29 -3.23 -3.39
N ILE A 48 -2.26 -2.20 -4.25
CA ILE A 48 -3.13 -2.15 -5.44
C ILE A 48 -2.34 -2.30 -6.75
N THR A 49 -2.60 -3.42 -7.45
CA THR A 49 -2.46 -3.73 -8.89
C THR A 49 -1.08 -3.75 -9.58
N ALA A 50 -0.19 -2.77 -9.39
CA ALA A 50 1.11 -2.79 -10.09
C ALA A 50 2.05 -3.90 -9.58
N SER A 51 1.99 -4.16 -8.27
CA SER A 51 2.66 -5.29 -7.61
C SER A 51 2.22 -6.63 -8.20
N SER A 52 0.94 -6.80 -8.55
CA SER A 52 0.47 -8.07 -9.13
C SER A 52 0.96 -8.28 -10.56
N HIS A 53 1.15 -7.21 -11.34
CA HIS A 53 1.67 -7.27 -12.71
C HIS A 53 3.18 -7.58 -12.72
N LYS A 54 3.95 -6.92 -11.83
CA LYS A 54 5.37 -7.26 -11.61
C LYS A 54 5.52 -8.71 -11.15
N ALA A 55 4.72 -9.14 -10.17
CA ALA A 55 4.74 -10.51 -9.67
C ALA A 55 4.42 -11.55 -10.77
N ALA A 56 3.42 -11.30 -11.62
CA ALA A 56 3.11 -12.18 -12.75
C ALA A 56 4.24 -12.25 -13.79
N GLY A 57 4.92 -11.12 -14.05
CA GLY A 57 6.11 -11.09 -14.91
C GLY A 57 7.28 -11.90 -14.34
N ARG A 58 7.49 -11.82 -13.03
CA ARG A 58 8.55 -12.56 -12.31
C ARG A 58 8.30 -14.06 -12.25
N LEU A 59 7.07 -14.50 -12.03
CA LEU A 59 6.70 -15.93 -11.99
C LEU A 59 7.15 -16.70 -13.24
N ASN A 60 7.02 -16.09 -14.42
CA ASN A 60 7.46 -16.71 -15.67
C ASN A 60 8.98 -16.74 -15.82
N ALA A 61 9.68 -15.73 -15.30
CA ALA A 61 11.14 -15.65 -15.36
C ALA A 61 11.83 -16.49 -14.26
N SER A 62 11.18 -16.74 -13.13
CA SER A 62 11.70 -17.59 -12.04
C SER A 62 11.72 -19.08 -12.38
N ALA A 63 11.00 -19.51 -13.43
CA ALA A 63 10.97 -20.90 -13.89
C ALA A 63 12.18 -21.29 -14.75
N ILE A 64 13.05 -20.33 -15.09
CA ILE A 64 14.25 -20.57 -15.92
C ILE A 64 15.29 -21.38 -15.15
N SER A 65 15.88 -22.38 -15.82
CA SER A 65 16.87 -23.26 -15.22
C SER A 65 18.26 -22.60 -15.10
N VAL A 66 19.12 -23.16 -14.25
CA VAL A 66 20.50 -22.64 -14.10
C VAL A 66 21.30 -22.84 -15.38
N GLU A 67 21.06 -23.93 -16.10
CA GLU A 67 21.67 -24.25 -17.39
C GLU A 67 21.27 -23.23 -18.47
N GLU A 68 19.99 -22.84 -18.49
CA GLU A 68 19.52 -21.79 -19.38
C GLU A 68 20.22 -20.47 -19.07
N ILE A 69 20.29 -20.04 -17.80
CA ILE A 69 21.00 -18.81 -17.38
C ILE A 69 22.46 -18.84 -17.87
N LYS A 70 23.13 -19.99 -17.70
CA LYS A 70 24.51 -20.16 -18.18
C LYS A 70 24.60 -19.98 -19.69
N ALA A 71 23.67 -20.57 -20.46
CA ALA A 71 23.64 -20.41 -21.91
C ALA A 71 23.46 -18.93 -22.33
N TRP A 72 22.63 -18.17 -21.62
CA TRP A 72 22.47 -16.72 -21.86
C TRP A 72 23.75 -15.93 -21.56
N LEU A 73 24.48 -16.29 -20.50
CA LEU A 73 25.75 -15.67 -20.15
C LEU A 73 26.86 -15.99 -21.16
N ASP A 74 26.96 -17.26 -21.57
CA ASP A 74 27.91 -17.72 -22.59
C ASP A 74 27.62 -17.04 -23.94
N GLU A 75 26.34 -16.91 -24.32
CA GLU A 75 25.94 -16.19 -25.54
C GLU A 75 26.28 -14.69 -25.45
N ARG A 76 26.07 -14.06 -24.29
CA ARG A 76 26.45 -12.66 -24.07
C ARG A 76 27.95 -12.47 -24.23
N GLU A 77 28.77 -13.36 -23.68
CA GLU A 77 30.21 -13.32 -23.81
C GLU A 77 30.66 -13.44 -25.27
N ALA A 78 30.11 -14.41 -26.00
CA ALA A 78 30.40 -14.59 -27.43
C ALA A 78 30.07 -13.34 -28.26
N LEU A 79 28.93 -12.70 -28.00
CA LEU A 79 28.52 -11.47 -28.68
C LEU A 79 29.40 -10.27 -28.30
N LEU A 80 29.83 -10.17 -27.05
CA LEU A 80 30.78 -9.14 -26.62
C LEU A 80 32.15 -9.34 -27.24
N ASN A 81 32.61 -10.58 -27.38
CA ASN A 81 33.87 -10.88 -28.06
C ASN A 81 33.83 -10.43 -29.53
N LYS A 82 32.73 -10.69 -30.25
CA LYS A 82 32.51 -10.14 -31.61
C LYS A 82 32.52 -8.61 -31.64
N LYS A 83 31.93 -7.97 -30.62
CA LYS A 83 31.96 -6.50 -30.47
C LYS A 83 33.38 -5.96 -30.39
N PHE A 84 34.21 -6.57 -29.54
CA PHE A 84 35.60 -6.14 -29.35
C PHE A 84 36.51 -6.52 -30.52
N ALA A 85 36.20 -7.60 -31.24
CA ALA A 85 36.87 -7.97 -32.48
C ALA A 85 36.51 -7.06 -33.68
N GLY A 86 35.50 -6.20 -33.54
CA GLY A 86 35.00 -5.37 -34.65
C GLY A 86 34.17 -6.14 -35.69
N GLU A 87 33.79 -7.37 -35.40
CA GLU A 87 33.02 -8.27 -36.28
C GLU A 87 31.51 -8.18 -36.02
N MET A 88 31.07 -7.24 -35.18
CA MET A 88 29.68 -7.09 -34.78
C MET A 88 28.80 -6.69 -35.96
N THR A 89 27.79 -7.50 -36.25
CA THR A 89 26.73 -7.10 -37.16
C THR A 89 25.58 -6.42 -36.40
N ARG A 90 24.72 -5.69 -37.11
CA ARG A 90 23.47 -5.15 -36.54
C ARG A 90 22.54 -6.25 -35.99
N LYS A 91 22.58 -7.45 -36.57
CA LYS A 91 21.84 -8.61 -36.07
C LYS A 91 22.40 -9.06 -34.72
N ASP A 92 23.71 -9.12 -34.57
CA ASP A 92 24.37 -9.44 -33.30
C ASP A 92 24.07 -8.39 -32.22
N GLU A 93 24.01 -7.11 -32.59
CA GLU A 93 23.67 -6.03 -31.65
C GLU A 93 22.22 -6.11 -31.13
N ASN A 94 21.27 -6.40 -32.02
CA ASN A 94 19.89 -6.68 -31.64
C ASN A 94 19.81 -7.92 -30.73
N ARG A 95 20.57 -8.97 -31.05
CA ARG A 95 20.62 -10.19 -30.24
C ARG A 95 21.22 -9.93 -28.86
N LEU A 96 22.30 -9.15 -28.78
CA LEU A 96 22.92 -8.76 -27.51
C LEU A 96 21.95 -7.95 -26.65
N SER A 97 21.17 -7.05 -27.26
CA SER A 97 20.14 -6.27 -26.55
C SER A 97 19.06 -7.18 -25.98
N TYR A 98 18.60 -8.17 -26.76
CA TYR A 98 17.64 -9.17 -26.29
C TYR A 98 18.21 -10.03 -25.14
N VAL A 99 19.45 -10.52 -25.27
CA VAL A 99 20.13 -11.31 -24.23
C VAL A 99 20.24 -10.52 -22.92
N ARG A 100 20.63 -9.24 -22.99
CA ARG A 100 20.68 -8.37 -21.81
C ARG A 100 19.32 -8.20 -21.16
N TRP A 101 18.30 -7.88 -21.94
CA TRP A 101 16.94 -7.74 -21.43
C TRP A 101 16.43 -9.02 -20.74
N SER A 102 16.71 -10.19 -21.32
CA SER A 102 16.34 -11.48 -20.72
C SER A 102 17.06 -11.74 -19.39
N LEU A 103 18.36 -11.45 -19.32
CA LEU A 103 19.15 -11.59 -18.09
C LEU A 103 18.65 -10.65 -16.99
N ASP A 104 18.40 -9.38 -17.32
CA ASP A 104 17.84 -8.40 -16.37
C ASP A 104 16.49 -8.86 -15.83
N ARG A 105 15.65 -9.47 -16.68
CA ARG A 105 14.35 -10.04 -16.27
C ARG A 105 14.49 -11.21 -15.31
N ILE A 106 15.49 -12.07 -15.51
CA ILE A 106 15.78 -13.19 -14.61
C ILE A 106 16.29 -12.66 -13.27
N GLU A 107 17.13 -11.63 -13.31
CA GLU A 107 17.64 -10.98 -12.11
C GLU A 107 16.51 -10.31 -11.30
N ASP A 108 15.61 -9.57 -11.95
CA ASP A 108 14.41 -9.01 -11.29
C ASP A 108 13.49 -10.11 -10.74
N ALA A 109 13.40 -11.27 -11.40
CA ALA A 109 12.64 -12.40 -10.86
C ALA A 109 13.27 -12.97 -9.58
N LYS A 110 14.60 -12.97 -9.47
CA LYS A 110 15.31 -13.47 -8.28
C LYS A 110 15.30 -12.49 -7.12
N TYR A 111 15.51 -11.21 -7.39
CA TYR A 111 15.75 -10.21 -6.34
C TYR A 111 14.63 -9.19 -6.20
N GLY A 112 13.74 -9.10 -7.17
CA GLY A 112 12.71 -8.08 -7.24
C GLY A 112 11.73 -8.13 -6.08
N GLU A 113 11.40 -9.31 -5.54
CA GLU A 113 10.57 -9.41 -4.33
C GLU A 113 11.24 -8.77 -3.11
N ASN A 114 12.54 -8.99 -2.94
CA ASN A 114 13.30 -8.36 -1.86
C ASN A 114 13.38 -6.84 -2.04
N MET A 115 13.52 -6.36 -3.29
CA MET A 115 13.51 -4.93 -3.59
C MET A 115 12.14 -4.30 -3.34
N ASP A 116 11.05 -4.95 -3.75
CA ASP A 116 9.69 -4.48 -3.45
C ASP A 116 9.45 -4.44 -1.93
N ASN A 117 9.95 -5.43 -1.18
CA ASN A 117 9.86 -5.45 0.27
C ASN A 117 10.65 -4.30 0.91
N LEU A 118 11.83 -3.97 0.39
CA LEU A 118 12.62 -2.85 0.84
C LEU A 118 11.92 -1.51 0.54
N GLU A 119 11.40 -1.35 -0.67
CA GLU A 119 10.61 -0.18 -1.09
C GLU A 119 9.43 0.05 -0.15
N ASN A 120 8.66 -1.01 0.14
CA ASN A 120 7.56 -0.95 1.10
C ASN A 120 8.01 -0.50 2.50
N ARG A 121 9.16 -0.98 2.99
CA ARG A 121 9.69 -0.56 4.28
C ARG A 121 10.08 0.91 4.30
N VAL A 122 10.70 1.41 3.23
CA VAL A 122 11.04 2.83 3.09
C VAL A 122 9.78 3.68 3.19
N VAL A 123 8.75 3.36 2.41
CA VAL A 123 7.47 4.09 2.44
C VAL A 123 6.84 4.06 3.83
N MET A 124 6.91 2.92 4.54
CA MET A 124 6.40 2.83 5.92
C MET A 124 7.16 3.76 6.88
N TYR A 125 8.48 3.85 6.77
CA TYR A 125 9.28 4.74 7.63
C TYR A 125 9.07 6.21 7.32
N GLU A 126 8.95 6.58 6.04
CA GLU A 126 8.62 7.95 5.63
C GLU A 126 7.27 8.38 6.20
N ARG A 127 6.26 7.51 6.10
CA ARG A 127 4.95 7.76 6.68
C ARG A 127 5.01 7.90 8.20
N LEU A 128 5.75 7.03 8.88
CA LEU A 128 5.93 7.12 10.33
C LEU A 128 6.56 8.46 10.73
N LEU A 129 7.55 8.93 9.99
CA LEU A 129 8.18 10.22 10.23
C LEU A 129 7.15 11.37 10.13
N ASP A 130 6.31 11.36 9.11
CA ASP A 130 5.28 12.38 8.91
C ASP A 130 4.21 12.32 10.02
N GLU A 131 3.81 11.13 10.45
CA GLU A 131 2.89 10.93 11.56
C GLU A 131 3.47 11.46 12.89
N VAL A 132 4.75 11.19 13.19
CA VAL A 132 5.44 11.71 14.38
C VAL A 132 5.56 13.23 14.33
N ARG A 133 5.85 13.81 13.16
CA ARG A 133 5.91 15.27 12.97
C ARG A 133 4.55 15.91 13.21
N SER A 134 3.49 15.33 12.65
CA SER A 134 2.11 15.80 12.86
C SER A 134 1.74 15.76 14.34
N PHE A 135 2.02 14.65 15.01
CA PHE A 135 1.75 14.49 16.44
C PHE A 135 2.52 15.50 17.30
N THR A 136 3.80 15.75 16.96
CA THR A 136 4.63 16.75 17.66
C THR A 136 4.05 18.15 17.50
N GLN A 137 3.61 18.53 16.30
CA GLN A 137 2.97 19.83 16.06
C GLN A 137 1.63 19.97 16.82
N GLN A 138 0.86 18.89 16.94
CA GLN A 138 -0.35 18.87 17.77
C GLN A 138 0.00 19.15 19.25
N LEU A 139 1.11 18.58 19.76
CA LEU A 139 1.56 18.78 21.15
C LEU A 139 1.98 20.24 21.40
N GLU A 140 2.73 20.82 20.47
CA GLU A 140 3.16 22.23 20.56
C GLU A 140 1.96 23.18 20.56
N ARG A 141 0.97 22.94 19.69
CA ARG A 141 -0.27 23.73 19.64
C ARG A 141 -1.06 23.61 20.94
N ALA A 142 -1.24 22.40 21.45
CA ALA A 142 -1.95 22.15 22.70
C ALA A 142 -1.24 22.79 23.90
N SER A 143 0.09 22.68 23.98
CA SER A 143 0.92 23.33 25.01
C SER A 143 0.72 24.85 24.99
N ASN A 144 0.86 25.49 23.82
CA ASN A 144 0.72 26.94 23.68
C ASN A 144 -0.69 27.46 23.98
N SER A 145 -1.73 26.63 23.77
CA SER A 145 -3.11 26.99 24.09
C SER A 145 -3.44 26.98 25.59
N ARG A 146 -2.69 26.23 26.42
CA ARG A 146 -2.90 26.16 27.88
C ARG A 146 -2.23 27.29 28.67
N VAL A 147 -1.34 28.05 28.04
CA VAL A 147 -0.55 29.11 28.69
C VAL A 147 -1.20 30.50 28.53
N ARG A 148 -2.35 30.60 27.86
CA ARG A 148 -3.18 31.83 27.79
C ARG A 148 -4.38 31.71 28.70
#